data_AF-A0A562YI36-F1
#
_entry.id   AF-A0A562YI36-F1
#
_cell.length_a   1.000
_cell.length_b   1.000
_cell.length_c   1.000
_cell.angle_alpha   90.00
_cell.angle_beta   90.00
_cell.angle_gamma   90.00
#
_symmetry.space_group_name_H-M   'P 1'
#
loop_
_entity.id
_entity.type
_entity.pdbx_description
1 polymer ?
#
loop_
_entity_poly.entity_id
_entity_poly.type
_entity_poly.pdbx_seq_one_letter_code
_entity_poly.pdbx_strand_id
1 'polypeptide(L)'
;MPFIIVVTVNELVRPTIKDKGFELRGVKAINTDEALTDRCTWYCYKETSSHCKVNHATFLKPYFKFIDPIYFGIIKSMHSGGNYQFMNIIFLVILIPLLIFVLMVRAIEMGYRIKALKKNL
;
A
#
# COMPACT_ATOMS: atom_id res chain seq x y z
N MET A 1 -2.19 21.92 0.20
CA MET A 1 -3.30 21.96 1.17
C MET A 1 -3.53 20.67 1.98
N PRO A 2 -3.39 19.43 1.47
CA PRO A 2 -3.62 18.23 2.28
C PRO A 2 -2.64 18.07 3.45
N PHE A 3 -1.37 18.46 3.23
CA PHE A 3 -0.31 18.31 4.21
C PHE A 3 -0.52 19.15 5.47
N ILE A 4 -0.94 20.41 5.32
CA ILE A 4 -1.18 21.31 6.46
C ILE A 4 -2.27 20.75 7.36
N ILE A 5 -3.35 20.21 6.79
CA ILE A 5 -4.45 19.61 7.56
C ILE A 5 -3.95 18.43 8.41
N VAL A 6 -3.18 17.53 7.81
CA VAL A 6 -2.61 16.37 8.52
C VAL A 6 -1.68 16.81 9.65
N VAL A 7 -0.82 17.80 9.40
CA VAL A 7 0.08 18.34 10.41
C VAL A 7 -0.71 18.98 11.55
N THR A 8 -1.68 19.85 11.25
CA THR A 8 -2.51 20.51 12.26
C THR A 8 -3.27 19.51 13.11
N VAL A 9 -3.91 18.50 12.52
CA VAL A 9 -4.64 17.47 13.29
C VAL A 9 -3.68 16.70 14.20
N ASN A 10 -2.52 16.30 13.70
CA ASN A 10 -1.52 15.58 14.50
C ASN A 10 -1.03 16.43 15.69
N GLU A 11 -0.76 17.72 15.48
CA GLU A 11 -0.28 18.60 16.54
C GLU A 11 -1.37 18.95 17.56
N LEU A 12 -2.64 19.05 17.16
CA LEU A 12 -3.76 19.26 18.08
C LEU A 12 -4.02 18.04 18.98
N VAL A 13 -3.81 16.84 18.45
CA VAL A 13 -4.04 15.59 19.21
C VAL A 13 -2.83 15.21 20.07
N ARG A 14 -1.61 15.64 19.69
CA ARG A 14 -0.35 15.31 20.38
C ARG A 14 -0.39 15.50 21.91
N PRO A 15 -0.96 16.58 22.49
CA PRO A 15 -1.02 16.77 23.94
C PRO A 15 -1.91 15.78 24.69
N THR A 16 -2.87 15.15 24.00
CA THR A 16 -3.81 14.20 24.61
C THR A 16 -3.23 12.79 24.77
N ILE A 17 -2.10 12.51 24.13
CA ILE A 17 -1.47 11.20 24.10
C ILE A 17 -0.48 11.09 25.25
N LYS A 18 -0.75 10.15 26.16
CA LYS A 18 0.06 9.92 27.37
C LYS A 18 1.08 8.80 27.20
N ASP A 19 0.98 8.03 26.12
CA ASP A 19 1.80 6.85 25.89
C ASP A 19 3.23 7.23 25.50
N LYS A 20 4.17 6.33 25.79
CA LYS A 20 5.55 6.50 25.35
C LYS A 20 5.62 6.31 23.83
N GLY A 21 5.89 7.38 23.11
CA GLY A 21 6.13 7.34 21.67
C GLY A 21 7.31 6.44 21.28
N PHE A 22 7.15 5.69 20.19
CA PHE A 22 8.18 4.83 19.60
C PHE A 22 9.30 5.67 18.97
N GLU A 23 10.56 5.24 19.13
CA GLU A 23 11.70 5.94 18.54
C GLU A 23 12.13 5.25 17.24
N LEU A 24 12.07 6.00 16.13
CA LEU A 24 12.48 5.50 14.81
C LEU A 24 13.52 6.46 14.23
N ARG A 25 14.75 5.96 14.06
CA ARG A 25 15.88 6.73 13.49
C ARG A 25 16.15 8.06 14.23
N GLY A 26 16.08 8.06 15.56
CA GLY A 26 16.31 9.23 16.41
C GLY A 26 15.14 10.20 16.50
N VAL A 27 14.01 9.91 15.85
CA VAL A 27 12.78 10.71 15.95
C VAL A 27 11.76 9.98 16.81
N LYS A 28 11.28 10.66 17.86
CA LYS A 28 10.19 10.16 18.69
C LYS A 28 8.85 10.35 17.97
N ALA A 29 8.24 9.24 17.58
CA ALA A 29 6.92 9.22 16.98
C ALA A 29 5.83 9.47 18.03
N ILE A 30 4.63 9.79 17.56
CA ILE A 30 3.49 10.08 18.42
C ILE A 30 2.96 8.80 19.10
N ASN A 31 2.81 7.71 18.33
CA ASN A 31 2.28 6.43 18.82
C ASN A 31 3.40 5.52 19.36
N THR A 32 3.05 4.59 20.25
CA THR A 32 3.90 3.48 20.71
C THR A 32 4.12 2.42 19.62
N ASP A 33 4.98 1.42 19.86
CA ASP A 33 5.12 0.20 19.05
C ASP A 33 4.57 -1.06 19.74
N GLU A 34 3.83 -0.91 20.82
CA GLU A 34 3.13 -2.01 21.50
C GLU A 34 1.91 -2.51 20.71
N ALA A 35 1.61 -3.81 20.79
CA ALA A 35 0.47 -4.44 20.12
C ALA A 35 -0.87 -4.16 20.85
N LEU A 36 -1.41 -2.95 20.69
CA LEU A 36 -2.67 -2.54 21.33
C LEU A 36 -3.91 -2.92 20.50
N THR A 37 -4.98 -3.38 21.13
CA THR A 37 -6.21 -3.86 20.46
C THR A 37 -7.24 -2.77 20.21
N ASP A 38 -7.18 -1.66 20.96
CA ASP A 38 -8.11 -0.54 20.89
C ASP A 38 -7.74 0.49 19.82
N ARG A 39 -6.45 0.57 19.46
CA ARG A 39 -5.93 1.53 18.47
C ARG A 39 -4.70 1.01 17.72
N CYS A 40 -4.47 1.56 16.53
CA CYS A 40 -3.28 1.28 15.74
C CYS A 40 -2.01 1.89 16.36
N THR A 41 -0.93 1.13 16.31
CA THR A 41 0.41 1.53 16.77
C THR A 41 1.46 1.23 15.70
N TRP A 42 2.72 1.60 15.95
CA TRP A 42 3.83 1.22 15.07
C TRP A 42 4.06 -0.29 14.99
N TYR A 43 3.44 -1.08 15.88
CA TYR A 43 3.39 -2.52 15.74
C TYR A 43 2.81 -2.92 14.38
N CYS A 44 1.73 -2.26 13.95
CA CYS A 44 1.07 -2.54 12.67
C CYS A 44 1.88 -2.18 11.43
N TYR A 45 2.81 -1.23 11.57
CA TYR A 45 3.76 -0.89 10.53
C TYR A 45 4.82 -1.99 10.38
N LYS A 46 5.32 -2.53 11.50
CA LYS A 46 6.34 -3.59 11.50
C LYS A 46 5.75 -4.94 11.11
N GLU A 47 4.55 -5.24 11.60
CA GLU A 47 3.87 -6.52 11.38
C GLU A 47 2.39 -6.29 11.05
N THR A 48 2.07 -6.36 9.75
CA THR A 48 0.71 -6.10 9.27
C THR A 48 -0.22 -7.31 9.38
N SER A 49 0.28 -8.52 9.63
CA SER A 49 -0.41 -9.75 9.26
C SER A 49 -1.36 -10.37 10.30
N SER A 50 -1.05 -10.32 11.60
CA SER A 50 -1.78 -11.10 12.61
C SER A 50 -2.64 -10.20 13.51
N HIS A 51 -2.01 -9.35 14.32
CA HIS A 51 -2.67 -8.45 15.27
C HIS A 51 -3.54 -7.40 14.58
N CYS A 52 -2.98 -6.72 13.58
CA CYS A 52 -3.59 -5.52 13.03
C CYS A 52 -4.71 -5.81 12.05
N LYS A 53 -4.63 -6.90 11.28
CA LYS A 53 -5.72 -7.34 10.43
C LYS A 53 -6.93 -7.83 11.21
N VAL A 54 -6.71 -8.45 12.37
CA VAL A 54 -7.80 -8.97 13.20
C VAL A 54 -8.55 -7.85 13.92
N ASN A 55 -7.80 -6.92 14.51
CA ASN A 55 -8.34 -5.92 15.43
C ASN A 55 -8.63 -4.56 14.77
N HIS A 56 -7.86 -4.16 13.75
CA HIS A 56 -7.89 -2.79 13.23
C HIS A 56 -8.39 -2.67 11.78
N ALA A 57 -8.48 -3.77 11.05
CA ALA A 57 -9.01 -3.75 9.69
C ALA A 57 -10.47 -4.17 9.64
N THR A 58 -11.37 -3.18 9.56
CA THR A 58 -12.82 -3.42 9.48
C THR A 58 -13.26 -3.71 8.05
N PHE A 59 -12.99 -2.78 7.13
CA PHE A 59 -13.53 -2.82 5.76
C PHE A 59 -12.90 -3.92 4.88
N LEU A 60 -11.59 -4.13 5.02
CA LEU A 60 -10.84 -5.05 4.15
C LEU A 60 -10.90 -6.51 4.59
N LYS A 61 -11.45 -6.79 5.79
CA LYS A 61 -11.46 -8.13 6.41
C LYS A 61 -12.04 -9.23 5.51
N PRO A 62 -13.16 -9.04 4.81
CA PRO A 62 -13.73 -10.07 3.91
C PRO A 62 -12.83 -10.39 2.71
N TYR A 63 -11.97 -9.45 2.33
CA TYR A 63 -11.17 -9.53 1.10
C TYR A 63 -9.75 -10.04 1.33
N PHE A 64 -9.29 -10.17 2.58
CA PHE A 64 -7.93 -10.63 2.87
C PHE A 64 -7.61 -12.00 2.28
N LYS A 65 -8.59 -12.90 2.18
CA LYS A 65 -8.40 -14.20 1.52
C LYS A 65 -7.91 -14.08 0.07
N PHE A 66 -8.31 -13.02 -0.63
CA PHE A 66 -7.95 -12.77 -2.03
C PHE A 66 -6.73 -11.86 -2.15
N ILE A 67 -6.65 -10.84 -1.28
CA ILE A 67 -5.59 -9.83 -1.33
C ILE A 67 -4.27 -10.40 -0.80
N ASP A 68 -4.29 -11.12 0.31
CA ASP A 68 -3.08 -11.54 1.02
C ASP A 68 -2.16 -12.46 0.18
N PRO A 69 -2.67 -13.47 -0.55
CA PRO A 69 -1.81 -14.30 -1.40
C PRO A 69 -1.11 -13.49 -2.50
N ILE A 70 -1.81 -12.51 -3.08
CA ILE A 70 -1.26 -11.64 -4.12
C ILE A 70 -0.23 -10.68 -3.51
N TYR A 71 -0.62 -9.96 -2.46
CA TYR A 71 0.20 -8.95 -1.79
C TYR A 71 1.49 -9.55 -1.22
N PHE A 72 1.38 -10.60 -0.41
CA PHE A 72 2.55 -11.25 0.16
C PHE A 72 3.30 -12.11 -0.85
N GLY A 73 2.65 -12.59 -1.92
CA GLY A 73 3.31 -13.24 -3.04
C GLY A 73 4.28 -12.31 -3.76
N ILE A 74 3.85 -11.08 -4.05
CA ILE A 74 4.70 -10.05 -4.66
C ILE A 74 5.86 -9.69 -3.70
N ILE A 75 5.58 -9.46 -2.42
CA ILE A 75 6.62 -9.17 -1.42
C ILE A 75 7.64 -10.31 -1.35
N LYS A 76 7.19 -11.56 -1.26
CA LYS A 76 8.07 -12.73 -1.20
C LYS A 76 8.90 -12.85 -2.48
N SER A 77 8.31 -12.60 -3.65
CA SER A 77 9.04 -12.56 -4.92
C SER A 77 10.13 -11.49 -4.91
N MET A 78 9.83 -10.27 -4.44
CA MET A 78 10.82 -9.19 -4.32
C MET A 78 11.95 -9.53 -3.32
N HIS A 79 11.64 -10.18 -2.20
CA HIS A 79 12.65 -10.60 -1.23
C HIS A 79 13.49 -11.80 -1.71
N SER A 80 12.93 -12.69 -2.54
CA SER A 80 13.65 -13.86 -3.07
C SER A 80 14.78 -13.50 -4.03
N GLY A 81 14.76 -12.30 -4.61
CA GLY A 81 15.78 -11.78 -5.52
C GLY A 81 17.09 -11.32 -4.86
N GLY A 82 17.23 -11.45 -3.53
CA GLY A 82 18.43 -11.07 -2.77
C GLY A 82 18.68 -9.55 -2.66
N ASN A 83 18.12 -8.74 -3.56
CA ASN A 83 18.23 -7.28 -3.56
C ASN A 83 16.86 -6.64 -3.83
N TYR A 84 16.19 -6.22 -2.74
CA TYR A 84 14.88 -5.58 -2.78
C TYR A 84 14.86 -4.31 -3.65
N GLN A 85 15.93 -3.51 -3.60
CA GLN A 85 16.07 -2.30 -4.41
C GLN A 85 16.12 -2.63 -5.90
N PHE A 86 16.86 -3.68 -6.27
CA PHE A 86 16.94 -4.14 -7.65
C PHE A 86 15.59 -4.66 -8.17
N MET A 87 14.87 -5.44 -7.35
CA MET A 87 13.53 -5.92 -7.73
C MET A 87 12.53 -4.78 -7.92
N ASN A 88 12.59 -3.72 -7.10
CA ASN A 88 11.75 -2.54 -7.33
C ASN A 88 12.03 -1.87 -8.68
N ILE A 89 13.29 -1.82 -9.14
CA ILE A 89 13.62 -1.28 -10.46
C ILE A 89 13.00 -2.14 -11.56
N ILE A 90 13.16 -3.47 -11.48
CA ILE A 90 12.60 -4.39 -12.48
C ILE A 90 11.07 -4.24 -12.56
N PHE A 91 10.37 -4.32 -11.42
CA PHE A 91 8.91 -4.31 -11.41
C PHE A 91 8.32 -2.93 -11.73
N LEU A 92 8.79 -1.87 -11.06
CA LEU A 92 8.18 -0.54 -11.16
C LEU A 92 8.63 0.24 -12.39
N VAL A 93 9.88 0.07 -12.83
CA VAL A 93 10.47 0.88 -13.92
C VAL A 93 10.39 0.16 -15.26
N ILE A 94 10.44 -1.17 -15.29
CA ILE A 94 10.46 -1.93 -16.55
C ILE A 94 9.12 -2.62 -16.77
N LEU A 95 8.73 -3.52 -15.86
CA LEU A 95 7.61 -4.44 -16.09
C LEU A 95 6.26 -3.71 -16.13
N ILE A 96 5.98 -2.84 -15.16
CA ILE A 96 4.72 -2.08 -15.13
C ILE A 96 4.59 -1.13 -16.34
N PRO A 97 5.58 -0.29 -16.69
CA PRO A 97 5.48 0.56 -17.87
C PRO A 97 5.32 -0.22 -19.17
N LEU A 98 6.00 -1.35 -19.32
CA LEU A 98 5.85 -2.21 -20.50
C LEU A 98 4.45 -2.84 -20.56
N LEU A 99 3.91 -3.30 -19.44
CA LEU A 99 2.53 -3.80 -19.35
C LEU A 99 1.52 -2.71 -19.75
N ILE A 100 1.67 -1.49 -19.20
CA ILE A 100 0.80 -0.35 -19.55
C ILE A 100 0.90 -0.05 -21.05
N PHE A 101 2.10 -0.05 -21.62
CA PHE A 101 2.31 0.20 -23.05
C PHE A 101 1.60 -0.84 -23.91
N VAL A 102 1.75 -2.13 -23.59
CA VAL A 102 1.06 -3.22 -24.31
C VAL A 102 -0.46 -3.08 -24.22
N LEU A 103 -0.98 -2.81 -23.02
CA LEU A 103 -2.42 -2.60 -22.82
C LEU A 103 -2.94 -1.38 -23.58
N MET A 104 -2.15 -0.30 -23.64
CA MET A 104 -2.50 0.90 -24.39
C MET A 104 -2.59 0.63 -25.90
N VAL A 105 -1.62 -0.09 -26.48
CA VAL A 105 -1.67 -0.48 -27.90
C VAL A 105 -2.91 -1.31 -28.20
N ARG A 106 -3.23 -2.29 -27.32
CA ARG A 106 -4.44 -3.10 -27.46
C ARG A 106 -5.72 -2.28 -27.35
N ALA A 107 -5.77 -1.31 -26.45
CA ALA A 107 -6.92 -0.41 -26.31
C ALA A 107 -7.15 0.42 -27.58
N ILE A 108 -6.09 0.93 -28.20
CA ILE A 108 -6.15 1.66 -29.47
C ILE A 108 -6.64 0.75 -30.60
N GLU A 109 -6.08 -0.46 -30.72
CA GLU A 109 -6.48 -1.47 -31.72
C GLU A 109 -7.99 -1.80 -31.60
N MET A 110 -8.47 -2.02 -30.38
CA MET A 110 -9.89 -2.24 -30.12
C MET A 110 -10.73 -1.03 -30.50
N GLY A 111 -10.27 0.19 -30.20
CA GLY A 111 -10.92 1.43 -30.61
C GLY A 111 -11.11 1.54 -32.13
N TYR A 112 -10.08 1.20 -32.90
CA TYR A 112 -10.16 1.16 -34.37
C TYR A 112 -11.16 0.11 -34.86
N ARG A 113 -11.17 -1.10 -34.27
CA ARG A 113 -12.12 -2.16 -34.62
C ARG A 113 -13.57 -1.74 -34.36
N ILE A 114 -13.84 -1.13 -33.21
CA ILE A 114 -15.18 -0.62 -32.86
C ILE A 114 -15.63 0.44 -33.87
N LYS A 115 -14.74 1.36 -34.24
CA LYS A 115 -15.04 2.41 -35.23
C LYS A 115 -15.32 1.83 -36.62
N ALA A 116 -14.58 0.80 -37.03
CA ALA A 116 -14.83 0.11 -38.30
C ALA A 116 -16.19 -0.61 -38.31
N LEU A 117 -16.53 -1.30 -37.22
CA LEU A 117 -17.84 -1.95 -37.07
C LEU A 117 -18.99 -0.96 -37.12
N LYS A 118 -18.88 0.19 -36.45
CA LYS A 118 -19.88 1.27 -36.50
C LYS A 118 -20.06 1.92 -37.87
N LYS A 119 -19.05 1.87 -38.74
CA LYS A 119 -19.13 2.44 -40.10
C LYS A 119 -19.82 1.49 -41.10
N ASN A 120 -19.85 0.20 -40.79
CA ASN A 120 -20.44 -0.85 -41.62
C ASN A 120 -21.87 -1.25 -41.18
N LEU A 121 -22.41 -0.56 -40.16
CA LEU A 121 -23.80 -0.59 -39.68
C LEU A 121 -24.50 0.68 -40.16
#